data_AF-A0A820M7C8-F1
#
_entry.id   AF-A0A820M7C8-F1
#
_cell.length_a   1.000
_cell.length_b   1.000
_cell.length_c   1.000
_cell.angle_alpha   90.00
_cell.angle_beta   90.00
_cell.angle_gamma   90.00
#
_symmetry.space_group_name_H-M   'P 1'
#
loop_
_entity.id
_entity.type
_entity.pdbx_description
1 polymer ?
#
loop_
_entity_poly.entity_id
_entity_poly.type
_entity_poly.pdbx_seq_one_letter_code
_entity_poly.pdbx_strand_id
1 'polypeptide(L)' 'MGTVYVADEFNHRVMRWTHGATQGTVVVGGNGPGAGVNQLTDPIGLSFDRHGNIYVAEYGNQRAQRFSIEKGC' A
#
# COMPACT_ATOMS: atom_id res chain seq x y z
N MET A 1 19.62 -6.92 -0.64
CA MET A 1 18.76 -7.09 0.56
C MET A 1 17.32 -6.78 0.16
N GLY A 2 16.35 -7.56 0.65
CA GLY A 2 14.95 -7.47 0.19
C GLY A 2 14.13 -6.40 0.90
N THR A 3 13.03 -5.99 0.26
CA THR A 3 11.96 -5.18 0.85
C THR A 3 10.67 -5.99 0.77
N VAL A 4 9.87 -5.97 1.83
CA VAL A 4 8.56 -6.62 1.89
C VAL A 4 7.48 -5.55 1.93
N TYR A 5 6.43 -5.73 1.12
CA TYR A 5 5.23 -4.93 1.18
C TYR A 5 4.07 -5.79 1.67
N VAL A 6 3.27 -5.25 2.58
CA VAL A 6 2.16 -5.95 3.24
C VAL A 6 0.89 -5.14 3.05
N ALA A 7 -0.14 -5.79 2.52
CA ALA A 7 -1.50 -5.28 2.59
C ALA A 7 -2.03 -5.57 4.00
N ASP A 8 -2.13 -4.52 4.81
CA ASP A 8 -2.53 -4.59 6.21
C ASP A 8 -4.04 -4.34 6.27
N GLU A 9 -4.81 -5.36 5.85
CA GLU A 9 -6.22 -5.32 5.45
C GLU A 9 -7.10 -4.51 6.40
N PHE A 10 -7.22 -4.95 7.65
CA PHE A 10 -8.08 -4.31 8.66
C PHE A 10 -7.52 -3.00 9.23
N ASN A 11 -6.27 -2.67 8.90
CA ASN A 11 -5.71 -1.34 9.17
C ASN A 11 -5.81 -0.41 7.95
N HIS A 12 -6.42 -0.88 6.85
CA HIS A 12 -6.72 -0.12 5.65
C HIS A 12 -5.51 0.64 5.09
N ARG A 13 -4.36 -0.04 5.04
CA ARG A 13 -3.08 0.55 4.64
C ARG A 13 -2.15 -0.46 3.98
N VAL A 14 -1.13 0.04 3.29
CA VAL A 14 0.00 -0.76 2.81
C VAL A 14 1.26 -0.36 3.57
N MET A 15 1.95 -1.36 4.10
CA MET A 15 3.18 -1.21 4.87
C MET A 15 4.38 -1.65 4.04
N ARG A 16 5.51 -0.95 4.19
CA ARG A 16 6.82 -1.30 3.63
C ARG A 16 7.82 -1.62 4.74
N TRP A 17 8.54 -2.73 4.61
CA TRP A 17 9.57 -3.18 5.53
C TRP A 17 10.88 -3.46 4.80
N THR A 18 11.97 -2.83 5.24
CA THR A 18 13.32 -3.14 4.75
C THR A 18 13.97 -4.22 5.61
N HIS A 19 14.92 -4.95 5.05
CA HIS A 19 15.68 -5.96 5.79
C HIS A 19 16.26 -5.41 7.11
N GLY A 20 15.97 -6.07 8.23
CA GLY A 20 16.43 -5.67 9.56
C GLY A 20 15.64 -4.51 10.21
N ALA A 21 14.57 -4.01 9.57
CA ALA A 21 13.73 -2.97 10.16
C ALA A 21 12.92 -3.53 11.34
N THR A 22 12.86 -2.76 12.43
CA THR A 22 12.00 -3.01 13.59
C THR A 22 10.65 -2.28 13.50
N GLN A 23 10.50 -1.39 12.52
CA GLN A 23 9.29 -0.63 12.26
C GLN A 23 9.06 -0.51 10.75
N GLY A 24 7.80 -0.65 10.32
CA GLY A 24 7.39 -0.45 8.93
C GLY A 24 6.97 0.99 8.65
N THR A 25 7.04 1.39 7.38
CA THR A 25 6.52 2.68 6.90
C THR A 25 5.18 2.48 6.19
N VAL A 26 4.18 3.31 6.48
CA VAL A 26 2.96 3.38 5.66
C VAL A 26 3.32 4.02 4.31
N VAL A 27 3.01 3.35 3.20
CA VAL A 27 3.29 3.85 1.85
C VAL A 27 2.04 4.23 1.07
N VAL A 28 0.88 3.66 1.43
CA VAL A 28 -0.43 3.97 0.87
C VAL A 28 -1.48 3.77 1.96
N GLY A 29 -2.51 4.61 2.02
CA GLY A 29 -3.61 4.48 2.98
C GLY A 29 -3.22 5.00 4.37
N GLY A 30 -3.83 4.40 5.41
CA GLY A 30 -3.59 4.79 6.80
C GLY A 30 -4.36 6.03 7.27
N ASN A 31 -5.22 6.60 6.41
CA ASN A 31 -6.10 7.73 6.72
C ASN A 31 -7.55 7.28 6.98
N GLY A 32 -7.70 6.10 7.59
CA GLY A 32 -8.99 5.43 7.78
C GLY A 32 -9.57 4.80 6.51
N PRO A 33 -10.63 3.98 6.64
CA PRO A 33 -11.31 3.37 5.51
C PRO A 33 -12.03 4.44 4.67
N GLY A 34 -12.04 4.27 3.35
CA GLY A 34 -12.75 5.17 2.46
C GLY A 34 -12.30 5.11 1.01
N ALA A 35 -13.00 5.88 0.17
CA ALA A 35 -12.73 5.96 -1.27
C ALA A 35 -11.92 7.20 -1.67
N GLY A 36 -11.60 8.08 -0.71
CA GLY A 36 -10.91 9.35 -0.94
C GLY A 36 -9.43 9.19 -1.31
N VAL A 37 -8.77 10.33 -1.54
CA VAL A 37 -7.35 10.37 -1.86
C VAL A 37 -6.54 9.76 -0.71
N ASN A 38 -5.68 8.79 -1.05
CA ASN A 38 -4.85 8.07 -0.08
C ASN A 38 -5.66 7.41 1.06
N GLN A 39 -6.89 6.97 0.75
CA GLN A 39 -7.68 6.05 1.57
C GLN A 39 -7.84 4.72 0.84
N LEU A 40 -7.88 3.64 1.62
CA LEU A 40 -8.15 2.29 1.15
C LEU A 40 -9.28 1.70 1.97
N THR A 41 -9.98 0.69 1.45
CA THR A 41 -10.88 -0.14 2.26
C THR A 41 -10.56 -1.61 2.00
N ASP A 42 -10.08 -2.29 3.04
CA ASP A 42 -9.69 -3.72 3.04
C ASP A 42 -8.81 -4.11 1.84
N PRO A 43 -7.56 -3.60 1.75
CA PRO A 43 -6.64 -4.01 0.69
C PRO A 43 -6.24 -5.48 0.89
N ILE A 44 -6.34 -6.29 -0.17
CA ILE A 44 -6.08 -7.73 -0.13
C ILE A 44 -4.98 -8.20 -1.08
N GLY A 45 -4.60 -7.37 -2.06
CA GLY A 45 -3.65 -7.76 -3.10
C GLY A 45 -2.75 -6.61 -3.53
N LEU A 46 -1.48 -6.93 -3.75
CA LEU A 46 -0.45 -5.99 -4.20
C LEU A 46 0.25 -6.51 -5.46
N SER A 47 0.52 -5.62 -6.41
CA SER A 47 1.41 -5.88 -7.55
C SER A 47 2.23 -4.63 -7.87
N PHE A 48 3.34 -4.80 -8.58
CA PHE A 48 4.24 -3.73 -8.96
C PHE A 48 4.46 -3.73 -10.46
N ASP A 49 4.59 -2.53 -11.05
CA ASP A 49 5.13 -2.40 -12.41
C ASP A 49 6.64 -2.15 -12.41
N ARG A 50 7.22 -2.14 -13.62
CA ARG A 50 8.66 -1.91 -13.83
C ARG A 50 9.14 -0.51 -13.40
N HIS A 51 8.22 0.43 -13.19
CA HIS A 51 8.54 1.79 -12.73
C HIS A 51 8.44 1.90 -11.21
N GLY A 52 8.06 0.82 -10.51
CA GLY A 52 7.92 0.80 -9.06
C GLY A 52 6.60 1.38 -8.57
N ASN A 53 5.62 1.61 -9.44
CA ASN A 53 4.27 1.94 -8.99
C ASN A 53 3.64 0.70 -8.34
N ILE A 54 2.84 0.92 -7.30
CA ILE A 54 2.10 -0.15 -6.64
C ILE A 54 0.65 -0.15 -7.11
N TYR A 55 0.12 -1.33 -7.37
CA TYR A 55 -1.28 -1.57 -7.66
C TYR A 55 -1.87 -2.27 -6.44
N VAL A 56 -2.94 -1.71 -5.89
CA VAL A 56 -3.60 -2.18 -4.68
C VAL A 56 -5.01 -2.61 -5.05
N ALA A 57 -5.34 -3.88 -4.82
CA ALA A 57 -6.70 -4.40 -4.94
C ALA A 57 -7.41 -4.27 -3.59
N GLU A 58 -8.55 -3.59 -3.59
CA GLU A 58 -9.37 -3.29 -2.42
C GLU A 58 -10.64 -4.12 -2.45
N TYR A 59 -10.83 -4.98 -1.44
CA TYR A 59 -12.04 -5.77 -1.29
C TYR A 59 -13.24 -4.88 -0.95
N GLY A 60 -13.09 -3.99 0.04
CA GLY A 60 -14.20 -3.19 0.55
C GLY A 60 -14.70 -2.12 -0.42
N ASN A 61 -13.81 -1.58 -1.25
CA ASN A 61 -14.19 -0.61 -2.30
C ASN A 61 -14.44 -1.25 -3.67
N GLN A 62 -14.27 -2.57 -3.81
CA GLN A 62 -14.44 -3.31 -5.06
C GLN A 62 -13.68 -2.68 -6.25
N ARG A 63 -12.46 -2.21 -6.00
CA ARG A 63 -11.65 -1.50 -7.00
C ARG A 63 -10.19 -1.91 -6.92
N ALA A 64 -9.45 -1.59 -7.99
CA ALA A 64 -8.00 -1.57 -7.96
C ALA A 64 -7.51 -0.15 -8.24
N GLN A 65 -6.53 0.31 -7.46
CA GLN A 65 -5.91 1.62 -7.62
C GLN A 65 -4.41 1.50 -7.85
N ARG A 66 -3.85 2.44 -8.60
CA ARG A 66 -2.41 2.58 -8.82
C ARG A 66 -1.88 3.78 -8.05
N PHE A 67 -0.80 3.59 -7.30
CA PHE A 67 -0.08 4.66 -6.61
C PHE A 67 1.37 4.71 -7.08
N SER A 68 1.83 5.92 -7.36
CA SER A 68 3.24 6.16 -7.63
C SER A 68 4.01 6.24 -6.33
N ILE A 69 4.86 5.24 -6.09
CA ILE A 69 5.84 5.26 -5.01
C ILE A 69 7.09 5.99 -5.54
N GLU A 70 6.92 7.20 -6.06
CA GLU A 70 8.09 8.03 -6.37
C GLU A 70 8.76 8.44 -5.07
N LYS A 71 10.09 8.40 -5.04
CA LYS A 71 10.84 9.14 -4.02
C LYS A 71 10.46 10.60 -4.23
N GLY A 72 9.72 11.17 -3.28
CA GLY A 72 9.52 12.62 -3.26
C GLY A 72 10.87 13.30 -3.50
N CYS A 73 10.91 14.16 -4.51
CA CYS A 73 11.93 15.19 -4.57
C CYS A 73 11.71 16.16 -3.41
#